data_AF-A0A430Q8K3-F1
#
_entry.id   AF-A0A430Q8K3-F1
#
_cell.length_a   1.000
_cell.length_b   1.000
_cell.length_c   1.000
_cell.angle_alpha   90.00
_cell.angle_beta   90.00
_cell.angle_gamma   90.00
#
_symmetry.space_group_name_H-M   'P 1'
#
loop_
_entity.id
_entity.type
_entity.pdbx_description
1 polymer ?
#
loop_
_entity_poly.entity_id
_entity_poly.type
_entity_poly.pdbx_seq_one_letter_code
_entity_poly.pdbx_strand_id
1 'polypeptide(L)'
;LNFLLFQPYTMPPVDGTSQWLRKTIDSAAVILFSKTTCPYCKNVKDVLAEAKIKHATIELDQLSNGSAIQKSLASFSKIETVPQMFVRGKFIGDSQMVLKYHRNNELTSIVNESKYDYDLIVIGGGSGGLAAGKEAAKYGAKTAVLDFVEPTPIGTTWGLGGTCVNVGCIPKKLMHQAGLLTLCLLISVSHNWSTMVEGVQSHIGSLNWGYKVALRDNQVTYLNAKGMLISPHEVQITDKNQKVSIITGDKIILATGERPKYPEIPGAVEYGITSDDLFSLPYFPGKTLVVGASYVALECAGFLASLGGDVTVMVRSILLRGFDQQMAEKIKQLKAVDTENNKPGLLLVKGHYTDGKKFEEEFETVIFAVGREPQLSKVLCTTVGVKLDKNGRVVCTDDEQTTVSNVYAIGDINAGKPQLTPVAIQAGRYLAKRLFAGATELTDYSNVATTVFTPLEYGACGLSEEDAIEKYGDKDIEVYHSNFKPLEWTVAHREDNVCYMKLVCRKSDHMRVLGLHVLGPNAGEITQGYAVAIKMGATKADFDRTIGIHPTCSEVCEYCFFICIEPFSR
;
A
#
# COMPACT_ATOMS: atom_id res chain seq x y z
N LEU A 1 29.93 50.23 31.35
CA LEU A 1 28.58 49.63 31.40
C LEU A 1 28.74 48.12 31.51
N ASN A 2 28.26 47.53 32.60
CA ASN A 2 28.23 46.08 32.82
C ASN A 2 27.33 45.40 31.78
N PHE A 3 27.86 44.42 31.04
CA PHE A 3 27.05 43.45 30.31
C PHE A 3 27.14 42.10 31.02
N LEU A 4 26.06 41.75 31.72
CA LEU A 4 25.78 40.42 32.24
C LEU A 4 25.54 39.47 31.06
N LEU A 5 26.39 38.46 30.93
CA LEU A 5 26.18 37.33 30.02
C LEU A 5 25.07 36.43 30.59
N PHE A 6 23.92 36.42 29.94
CA PHE A 6 22.91 35.38 30.12
C PHE A 6 23.46 34.05 29.58
N GLN A 7 23.70 33.08 30.46
CA GLN A 7 23.86 31.70 30.04
C GLN A 7 22.50 31.15 29.58
N PRO A 8 22.43 30.47 28.42
CA PRO A 8 21.21 29.77 28.02
C PRO A 8 20.96 28.63 29.00
N TYR A 9 19.79 28.64 29.63
CA TYR A 9 19.24 27.52 30.38
C TYR A 9 19.13 26.31 29.44
N THR A 10 20.13 25.42 29.44
CA THR A 10 19.98 24.09 28.88
C THR A 10 19.05 23.31 29.79
N MET A 11 17.81 23.06 29.34
CA MET A 11 16.93 22.11 30.03
C MET A 11 17.65 20.76 30.14
N PRO A 12 17.58 20.07 31.28
CA PRO A 12 18.13 18.73 31.40
C PRO A 12 17.49 17.81 30.34
N PRO A 13 18.24 16.84 29.79
CA PRO A 13 17.70 15.91 28.80
C PRO A 13 16.49 15.20 29.40
N VAL A 14 15.34 15.37 28.76
CA VAL A 14 14.11 14.67 29.13
C VAL A 14 14.33 13.18 28.85
N ASP A 15 14.23 12.34 29.87
CA ASP A 15 14.30 10.88 29.74
C ASP A 15 13.31 10.41 28.65
N GLY A 16 13.80 9.65 27.66
CA GLY A 16 13.02 9.18 26.52
C GLY A 16 11.78 8.38 26.93
N THR A 17 11.82 7.71 28.10
CA THR A 17 10.66 7.03 28.69
C THR A 17 9.52 8.00 28.98
N SER A 18 9.83 9.18 29.52
CA SER A 18 8.84 10.18 29.90
C SER A 18 8.24 10.90 28.68
N GLN A 19 9.03 11.11 27.62
CA GLN A 19 8.53 11.67 26.36
C GLN A 19 7.56 10.70 25.67
N TRP A 20 7.92 9.42 25.58
CA TRP A 20 7.04 8.37 25.04
C TRP A 20 5.73 8.26 25.84
N LEU A 21 5.82 8.28 27.18
CA LEU A 21 4.65 8.17 28.05
C LEU A 21 3.67 9.33 27.83
N ARG A 22 4.20 10.56 27.73
CA ARG A 22 3.38 11.75 27.42
C ARG A 22 2.70 11.62 26.05
N LYS A 23 3.45 11.32 24.99
CA LYS A 23 2.88 11.13 23.63
C LYS A 23 1.79 10.05 23.63
N THR A 24 1.99 8.97 24.38
CA THR A 24 1.04 7.86 24.49
C THR A 24 -0.25 8.28 25.21
N ILE A 25 -0.14 8.94 26.37
CA ILE A 25 -1.31 9.38 27.15
C ILE A 25 -2.11 10.46 26.41
N ASP A 26 -1.41 11.45 25.82
CA ASP A 26 -2.04 12.58 25.14
C ASP A 26 -2.74 12.17 23.83
N SER A 27 -2.29 11.09 23.17
CA SER A 27 -2.82 10.65 21.88
C SER A 27 -3.86 9.52 21.99
N ALA A 28 -3.75 8.65 23.00
CA ALA A 28 -4.64 7.50 23.10
C ALA A 28 -6.08 7.88 23.47
N ALA A 29 -7.05 7.25 22.80
CA ALA A 29 -8.47 7.47 23.07
C ALA A 29 -8.86 6.89 24.44
N VAL A 30 -8.59 5.60 24.65
CA VAL A 30 -8.77 4.89 25.93
C VAL A 30 -7.60 3.95 26.14
N ILE A 31 -6.83 4.13 27.21
CA ILE A 31 -5.66 3.29 27.50
C ILE A 31 -5.58 2.88 28.96
N LEU A 32 -5.21 1.62 29.18
CA LEU A 32 -5.06 1.01 30.49
C LEU A 32 -3.60 0.60 30.73
N PHE A 33 -2.94 1.21 31.70
CA PHE A 33 -1.66 0.72 32.21
C PHE A 33 -1.91 -0.39 33.23
N SER A 34 -1.25 -1.52 33.02
CA SER A 34 -1.63 -2.79 33.65
C SER A 34 -0.43 -3.67 33.95
N LYS A 35 -0.68 -4.80 34.61
CA LYS A 35 0.25 -5.93 34.74
C LYS A 35 -0.52 -7.23 34.58
N THR A 36 0.06 -8.22 33.90
CA THR A 36 -0.64 -9.48 33.60
C THR A 36 -1.03 -10.28 34.83
N THR A 37 -0.23 -10.19 35.90
CA THR A 37 -0.40 -10.93 37.15
C THR A 37 -1.23 -10.21 38.22
N CYS A 38 -1.72 -8.99 37.94
CA CYS A 38 -2.47 -8.20 38.92
C CYS A 38 -3.99 -8.51 38.87
N PRO A 39 -4.61 -8.98 39.97
CA PRO A 39 -6.05 -9.30 39.99
C PRO A 39 -6.94 -8.06 39.83
N TYR A 40 -6.53 -6.91 40.39
CA TYR A 40 -7.27 -5.64 40.20
C TYR A 40 -7.26 -5.19 38.74
N CYS A 41 -6.15 -5.43 38.02
CA CYS A 41 -6.07 -5.17 36.58
C CYS A 41 -7.03 -6.06 35.80
N LYS A 42 -7.10 -7.35 36.13
CA LYS A 42 -8.05 -8.29 35.52
C LYS A 42 -9.49 -7.83 35.74
N ASN A 43 -9.86 -7.47 36.97
CA ASN A 43 -11.21 -6.99 37.26
C ASN A 43 -11.60 -5.75 36.44
N VAL A 44 -10.68 -4.80 36.24
CA VAL A 44 -10.94 -3.63 35.39
C VAL A 44 -11.11 -4.02 33.93
N LYS A 45 -10.28 -4.94 33.41
CA LYS A 45 -10.42 -5.46 32.03
C LYS A 45 -11.75 -6.17 31.82
N ASP A 46 -12.17 -7.00 32.77
CA ASP A 46 -13.44 -7.73 32.72
C ASP A 46 -14.63 -6.75 32.71
N VAL A 47 -14.60 -5.71 33.55
CA VAL A 47 -15.61 -4.64 33.57
C VAL A 47 -15.67 -3.85 32.27
N LEU A 48 -14.52 -3.50 31.68
CA LEU A 48 -14.46 -2.81 30.40
C LEU A 48 -15.03 -3.69 29.27
N ALA A 49 -14.72 -4.99 29.28
CA ALA A 49 -15.27 -5.94 28.32
C ALA A 49 -16.79 -6.12 28.47
N GLU A 50 -17.31 -6.25 29.70
CA GLU A 50 -18.75 -6.32 29.98
C GLU A 50 -19.49 -5.07 29.49
N ALA A 51 -18.91 -3.89 29.73
CA ALA A 51 -19.42 -2.61 29.25
C ALA A 51 -19.20 -2.37 27.73
N LYS A 52 -18.57 -3.31 27.02
CA LYS A 52 -18.19 -3.22 25.60
C LYS A 52 -17.31 -2.01 25.27
N ILE A 53 -16.46 -1.61 26.21
CA ILE A 53 -15.52 -0.51 26.06
C ILE A 53 -14.21 -1.07 25.52
N LYS A 54 -13.87 -0.68 24.29
CA LYS A 54 -12.57 -1.00 23.68
C LYS A 54 -11.50 -0.08 24.23
N HIS A 55 -10.30 -0.60 24.43
CA HIS A 55 -9.16 0.15 24.95
C HIS A 55 -7.83 -0.49 24.52
N ALA A 56 -6.78 0.32 24.50
CA ALA A 56 -5.41 -0.20 24.52
C ALA A 56 -5.02 -0.67 25.93
N THR A 57 -4.07 -1.60 25.99
CA THR A 57 -3.49 -2.07 27.26
C THR A 57 -1.98 -2.13 27.15
N ILE A 58 -1.28 -1.61 28.15
CA ILE A 58 0.18 -1.72 28.27
C ILE A 58 0.49 -2.53 29.53
N GLU A 59 1.02 -3.75 29.33
CA GLU A 59 1.44 -4.65 30.40
C GLU A 59 2.86 -4.32 30.83
N LEU A 60 3.00 -3.58 31.94
CA LEU A 60 4.28 -3.05 32.39
C LEU A 60 5.27 -4.16 32.77
N ASP A 61 4.79 -5.34 33.18
CA ASP A 61 5.62 -6.49 33.50
C ASP A 61 6.25 -7.18 32.27
N GLN A 62 5.81 -6.82 31.05
CA GLN A 62 6.36 -7.33 29.79
C GLN A 62 7.30 -6.33 29.10
N LEU A 63 7.47 -5.14 29.67
CA LEU A 63 8.36 -4.10 29.14
C LEU A 63 9.67 -4.06 29.95
N SER A 64 10.81 -4.01 29.26
CA SER A 64 12.13 -3.95 29.90
C SER A 64 12.30 -2.71 30.81
N ASN A 65 11.67 -1.59 30.45
CA ASN A 65 11.64 -0.35 31.24
C ASN A 65 10.31 -0.15 32.02
N GLY A 66 9.54 -1.22 32.25
CA GLY A 66 8.21 -1.14 32.87
C GLY A 66 8.17 -0.49 34.25
N SER A 67 9.17 -0.75 35.11
CA SER A 67 9.26 -0.10 36.43
C SER A 67 9.53 1.40 36.36
N ALA A 68 10.27 1.85 35.35
CA ALA A 68 10.52 3.28 35.13
C ALA A 68 9.24 3.97 34.66
N ILE A 69 8.51 3.35 33.70
CA ILE A 69 7.19 3.84 33.26
C ILE A 69 6.23 3.93 34.45
N GLN A 70 6.18 2.90 35.31
CA GLN A 70 5.29 2.87 36.46
C GLN A 70 5.53 4.05 37.43
N LYS A 71 6.80 4.41 37.68
CA LYS A 71 7.15 5.58 38.48
C LYS A 71 6.78 6.88 37.78
N SER A 72 7.08 6.99 36.48
CA SER A 72 6.75 8.18 35.68
C SER A 72 5.24 8.42 35.55
N LEU A 73 4.39 7.39 35.65
CA LEU A 73 2.93 7.56 35.66
C LEU A 73 2.44 8.48 36.79
N ALA A 74 3.15 8.54 37.92
CA ALA A 74 2.79 9.40 39.05
C ALA A 74 2.77 10.89 38.67
N SER A 75 3.52 11.33 37.65
CA SER A 75 3.44 12.72 37.18
C SER A 75 2.10 13.06 36.52
N PHE A 76 1.32 12.05 36.11
CA PHE A 76 0.01 12.22 35.46
C PHE A 76 -1.15 11.88 36.41
N SER A 77 -1.00 10.85 37.25
CA SER A 77 -2.08 10.32 38.08
C SER A 77 -1.88 10.53 39.59
N LYS A 78 -0.69 10.98 40.02
CA LYS A 78 -0.26 11.07 41.43
C LYS A 78 -0.19 9.71 42.15
N ILE A 79 -0.28 8.60 41.43
CA ILE A 79 -0.19 7.24 41.97
C ILE A 79 0.78 6.38 41.15
N GLU A 80 1.40 5.40 41.81
CA GLU A 80 2.29 4.42 41.16
C GLU A 80 1.65 3.03 41.07
N THR A 81 0.43 2.84 41.58
CA THR A 81 -0.26 1.54 41.55
C THR A 81 -0.79 1.22 40.14
N VAL A 82 -1.15 -0.04 39.90
CA VAL A 82 -1.87 -0.49 38.70
C VAL A 82 -3.16 -1.19 39.10
N PRO A 83 -4.24 -1.10 38.30
CA PRO A 83 -4.32 -0.45 36.99
C PRO A 83 -4.46 1.08 37.06
N GLN A 84 -4.09 1.77 35.97
CA GLN A 84 -4.39 3.19 35.76
C GLN A 84 -5.07 3.39 34.40
N MET A 85 -6.28 3.94 34.40
CA MET A 85 -7.05 4.19 33.18
C MET A 85 -6.96 5.66 32.77
N PHE A 86 -6.70 5.90 31.49
CA PHE A 86 -6.69 7.22 30.87
C PHE A 86 -7.66 7.27 29.69
N VAL A 87 -8.30 8.41 29.51
CA VAL A 87 -9.16 8.72 28.36
C VAL A 87 -8.75 10.08 27.82
N ARG A 88 -8.25 10.14 26.58
CA ARG A 88 -7.86 11.38 25.87
C ARG A 88 -6.98 12.31 26.73
N GLY A 89 -5.89 11.77 27.27
CA GLY A 89 -4.96 12.51 28.15
C GLY A 89 -5.40 12.65 29.62
N LYS A 90 -6.67 12.42 29.95
CA LYS A 90 -7.19 12.57 31.32
C LYS A 90 -7.08 11.27 32.10
N PHE A 91 -6.45 11.33 33.28
CA PHE A 91 -6.48 10.24 34.24
C PHE A 91 -7.91 10.08 34.78
N ILE A 92 -8.51 8.89 34.58
CA ILE A 92 -9.86 8.59 35.02
C ILE A 92 -9.86 7.96 36.42
N GLY A 93 -8.91 7.08 36.70
CA GLY A 93 -8.78 6.49 38.02
C GLY A 93 -8.06 5.15 38.06
N ASP A 94 -7.93 4.66 39.29
CA ASP A 94 -7.50 3.30 39.60
C ASP A 94 -8.68 2.30 39.54
N SER A 95 -8.44 1.06 39.97
CA SER A 95 -9.49 0.04 39.97
C SER A 95 -10.74 0.42 40.76
N GLN A 96 -10.61 1.06 41.93
CA GLN A 96 -11.77 1.38 42.77
C GLN A 96 -12.65 2.44 42.12
N MET A 97 -12.02 3.45 41.52
CA MET A 97 -12.71 4.50 40.79
C MET A 97 -13.42 3.95 39.56
N VAL A 98 -12.75 3.15 38.73
CA VAL A 98 -13.36 2.56 37.53
C VAL A 98 -14.55 1.65 37.88
N LEU A 99 -14.41 0.81 38.92
CA LEU A 99 -15.51 -0.02 39.44
C LEU A 99 -16.67 0.82 40.01
N LYS A 100 -16.39 1.98 40.61
CA LYS A 100 -17.44 2.92 41.07
C LYS A 100 -18.19 3.51 39.88
N TYR A 101 -17.50 4.00 38.85
CA TYR A 101 -18.13 4.53 37.65
C TYR A 101 -18.97 3.48 36.91
N HIS A 102 -18.52 2.22 36.89
CA HIS A 102 -19.29 1.13 36.31
C HIS A 102 -20.58 0.87 37.09
N ARG A 103 -20.51 0.74 38.43
CA ARG A 103 -21.69 0.54 39.30
C ARG A 103 -22.71 1.67 39.21
N ASN A 104 -22.26 2.88 38.96
CA ASN A 104 -23.10 4.06 38.82
C ASN A 104 -23.63 4.27 37.38
N ASN A 105 -23.28 3.40 36.42
CA ASN A 105 -23.58 3.56 34.99
C ASN A 105 -22.98 4.83 34.35
N GLU A 106 -21.89 5.35 34.90
CA GLU A 106 -21.21 6.58 34.44
C GLU A 106 -20.08 6.28 33.44
N LEU A 107 -19.54 5.06 33.45
CA LEU A 107 -18.32 4.69 32.71
C LEU A 107 -18.43 4.94 31.20
N THR A 108 -19.55 4.55 30.57
CA THR A 108 -19.77 4.75 29.13
C THR A 108 -19.84 6.24 28.76
N SER A 109 -20.41 7.07 29.64
CA SER A 109 -20.44 8.53 29.42
C SER A 109 -19.03 9.11 29.47
N ILE A 110 -18.23 8.71 30.46
CA ILE A 110 -16.84 9.17 30.65
C ILE A 110 -15.97 8.84 29.43
N VAL A 111 -16.05 7.61 28.89
CA VAL A 111 -15.23 7.23 27.73
C VAL A 111 -15.68 7.88 26.41
N ASN A 112 -16.92 8.35 26.34
CA ASN A 112 -17.47 9.02 25.16
C ASN A 112 -17.27 10.54 25.18
N GLU A 113 -16.88 11.13 26.32
CA GLU A 113 -16.58 12.56 26.44
C GLU A 113 -15.36 12.92 25.57
N SER A 114 -15.56 13.81 24.59
CA SER A 114 -14.52 14.25 23.65
C SER A 114 -14.74 15.70 23.25
N LYS A 115 -13.64 16.41 22.98
CA LYS A 115 -13.66 17.76 22.41
C LYS A 115 -14.09 17.76 20.93
N TYR A 116 -13.86 16.65 20.24
CA TYR A 116 -14.12 16.48 18.81
C TYR A 116 -15.14 15.36 18.57
N ASP A 117 -15.81 15.39 17.42
CA ASP A 117 -16.78 14.36 17.04
C ASP A 117 -16.13 12.97 16.97
N TYR A 118 -14.86 12.91 16.55
CA TYR A 118 -14.06 11.70 16.38
C TYR A 118 -12.64 11.86 16.93
N ASP A 119 -12.05 10.77 17.41
CA ASP A 119 -10.61 10.70 17.70
C ASP A 119 -9.79 10.64 16.40
N LEU A 120 -10.35 10.00 15.38
CA LEU A 120 -9.72 9.82 14.07
C LEU A 120 -10.72 10.05 12.94
N ILE A 121 -10.37 10.93 12.00
CA ILE A 121 -10.99 10.99 10.68
C ILE A 121 -9.98 10.52 9.63
N VAL A 122 -10.37 9.50 8.86
CA VAL A 122 -9.62 9.01 7.71
C VAL A 122 -10.30 9.49 6.43
N ILE A 123 -9.57 10.21 5.58
CA ILE A 123 -10.04 10.68 4.28
C ILE A 123 -9.49 9.75 3.19
N GLY A 124 -10.34 8.85 2.70
CA GLY A 124 -10.04 7.82 1.70
C GLY A 124 -10.28 6.40 2.24
N GLY A 125 -11.25 5.69 1.68
CA GLY A 125 -11.62 4.32 2.04
C GLY A 125 -10.91 3.23 1.23
N GLY A 126 -9.64 3.47 0.90
CA GLY A 126 -8.78 2.51 0.21
C GLY A 126 -8.02 1.57 1.15
N SER A 127 -7.03 0.86 0.60
CA SER A 127 -6.22 -0.13 1.33
C SER A 127 -5.63 0.40 2.64
N GLY A 128 -4.97 1.56 2.60
CA GLY A 128 -4.37 2.18 3.79
C GLY A 128 -5.42 2.72 4.76
N GLY A 129 -6.41 3.45 4.25
CA GLY A 129 -7.42 4.09 5.10
C GLY A 129 -8.33 3.11 5.83
N LEU A 130 -8.78 2.04 5.16
CA LEU A 130 -9.54 0.96 5.79
C LEU A 130 -8.71 0.21 6.83
N ALA A 131 -7.41 0.01 6.57
CA ALA A 131 -6.52 -0.64 7.51
C ALA A 131 -6.31 0.21 8.77
N ALA A 132 -6.02 1.51 8.61
CA ALA A 132 -5.84 2.45 9.71
C ALA A 132 -7.12 2.59 10.54
N GLY A 133 -8.27 2.80 9.89
CA GLY A 133 -9.54 3.02 10.59
C GLY A 133 -9.99 1.82 11.41
N LYS A 134 -9.87 0.60 10.86
CA LYS A 134 -10.19 -0.63 11.60
C LYS A 134 -9.21 -0.87 12.76
N GLU A 135 -7.93 -0.61 12.56
CA GLU A 135 -6.92 -0.85 13.61
C GLU A 135 -7.07 0.15 14.76
N ALA A 136 -7.29 1.44 14.48
CA ALA A 136 -7.53 2.47 15.49
C ALA A 136 -8.77 2.15 16.35
N ALA A 137 -9.87 1.72 15.72
CA ALA A 137 -11.12 1.40 16.41
C ALA A 137 -10.99 0.22 17.40
N LYS A 138 -10.04 -0.70 17.21
CA LYS A 138 -9.76 -1.77 18.19
C LYS A 138 -9.31 -1.23 19.54
N TYR A 139 -8.67 -0.06 19.56
CA TYR A 139 -8.12 0.57 20.76
C TYR A 139 -9.05 1.63 21.38
N GLY A 140 -10.33 1.63 20.99
CA GLY A 140 -11.32 2.57 21.54
C GLY A 140 -11.36 3.93 20.86
N ALA A 141 -10.56 4.17 19.81
CA ALA A 141 -10.63 5.40 19.04
C ALA A 141 -11.95 5.50 18.26
N LYS A 142 -12.76 6.50 18.57
CA LYS A 142 -13.98 6.82 17.83
C LYS A 142 -13.59 7.30 16.43
N THR A 143 -13.87 6.49 15.43
CA THR A 143 -13.27 6.64 14.10
C THR A 143 -14.33 6.88 13.03
N ALA A 144 -14.07 7.83 12.13
CA ALA A 144 -14.79 8.02 10.87
C ALA A 144 -13.89 7.70 9.68
N VAL A 145 -14.42 6.96 8.70
CA VAL A 145 -13.78 6.72 7.40
C VAL A 145 -14.67 7.33 6.32
N LEU A 146 -14.12 8.31 5.61
CA LEU A 146 -14.74 8.96 4.46
C LEU A 146 -14.25 8.28 3.19
N ASP A 147 -15.16 7.90 2.30
CA ASP A 147 -14.81 7.45 0.96
C ASP A 147 -15.77 8.05 -0.05
N PHE A 148 -15.23 8.48 -1.20
CA PHE A 148 -16.04 8.93 -2.31
C PHE A 148 -15.27 8.67 -3.60
N VAL A 149 -15.91 7.94 -4.51
CA VAL A 149 -15.33 7.58 -5.80
C VAL A 149 -15.83 8.57 -6.84
N GLU A 150 -14.98 9.56 -7.16
CA GLU A 150 -15.24 10.46 -8.28
C GLU A 150 -15.29 9.66 -9.60
N PRO A 151 -16.40 9.71 -10.36
CA PRO A 151 -16.54 8.93 -11.58
C PRO A 151 -15.42 9.21 -12.59
N THR A 152 -15.12 8.23 -13.43
CA THR A 152 -14.24 8.42 -14.60
C THR A 152 -14.92 9.33 -15.64
N PRO A 153 -14.20 9.81 -16.68
CA PRO A 153 -14.82 10.61 -17.74
C PRO A 153 -16.05 9.97 -18.40
N ILE A 154 -16.07 8.64 -18.51
CA ILE A 154 -17.22 7.88 -19.06
C ILE A 154 -18.27 7.51 -18.00
N GLY A 155 -18.10 7.96 -16.76
CA GLY A 155 -19.07 7.77 -15.68
C GLY A 155 -18.87 6.51 -14.83
N THR A 156 -17.78 5.76 -15.02
CA THR A 156 -17.50 4.55 -14.23
C THR A 156 -17.27 4.91 -12.76
N THR A 157 -17.91 4.18 -11.85
CA THR A 157 -17.73 4.30 -10.40
C THR A 157 -17.80 2.92 -9.75
N TRP A 158 -17.39 2.81 -8.49
CA TRP A 158 -17.31 1.54 -7.76
C TRP A 158 -17.55 1.71 -6.26
N GLY A 159 -17.54 0.59 -5.52
CA GLY A 159 -17.81 0.55 -4.09
C GLY A 159 -16.57 0.77 -3.19
N LEU A 160 -16.81 0.73 -1.88
CA LEU A 160 -15.76 0.85 -0.86
C LEU A 160 -14.64 -0.19 -1.03
N GLY A 161 -13.39 0.22 -0.83
CA GLY A 161 -12.22 -0.65 -0.94
C GLY A 161 -11.02 0.00 -1.63
N GLY A 162 -11.24 1.12 -2.31
CA GLY A 162 -10.24 1.86 -3.08
C GLY A 162 -9.77 1.14 -4.34
N THR A 163 -8.65 1.61 -4.90
CA THR A 163 -8.13 1.19 -6.20
C THR A 163 -7.87 -0.31 -6.26
N CYS A 164 -7.12 -0.88 -5.31
CA CYS A 164 -6.69 -2.28 -5.39
C CYS A 164 -7.86 -3.28 -5.45
N VAL A 165 -8.93 -3.01 -4.69
CA VAL A 165 -10.11 -3.87 -4.62
C VAL A 165 -10.92 -3.80 -5.91
N ASN A 166 -11.14 -2.58 -6.42
CA ASN A 166 -12.14 -2.36 -7.47
C ASN A 166 -11.55 -2.28 -8.88
N VAL A 167 -10.38 -1.65 -9.03
CA VAL A 167 -9.79 -1.28 -10.33
C VAL A 167 -8.27 -1.45 -10.35
N GLY A 168 -7.77 -2.44 -9.62
CA GLY A 168 -6.35 -2.64 -9.39
C GLY A 168 -6.03 -4.11 -9.15
N CYS A 169 -5.26 -4.41 -8.09
CA CYS A 169 -4.67 -5.73 -7.89
C CYS A 169 -5.64 -6.91 -8.00
N ILE A 170 -6.86 -6.79 -7.44
CA ILE A 170 -7.85 -7.88 -7.43
C ILE A 170 -8.34 -8.19 -8.86
N PRO A 171 -9.02 -7.29 -9.58
CA PRO A 171 -9.46 -7.60 -10.94
C PRO A 171 -8.29 -7.83 -11.89
N LYS A 172 -7.17 -7.13 -11.73
CA LYS A 172 -5.95 -7.36 -12.52
C LYS A 172 -5.50 -8.81 -12.40
N LYS A 173 -5.34 -9.34 -11.18
CA LYS A 173 -4.83 -10.72 -10.99
C LYS A 173 -5.87 -11.77 -11.40
N LEU A 174 -7.16 -11.49 -11.28
CA LEU A 174 -8.22 -12.38 -11.77
C LEU A 174 -8.24 -12.46 -13.31
N MET A 175 -8.09 -11.32 -14.00
CA MET A 175 -7.98 -11.31 -15.47
C MET A 175 -6.66 -11.91 -15.96
N HIS A 176 -5.55 -11.65 -15.26
CA HIS A 176 -4.27 -12.34 -15.47
C HIS A 176 -4.42 -13.86 -15.34
N GLN A 177 -5.10 -14.34 -14.29
CA GLN A 177 -5.38 -15.76 -14.11
C GLN A 177 -6.20 -16.34 -15.26
N ALA A 178 -7.18 -15.60 -15.79
CA ALA A 178 -7.92 -16.03 -16.98
C ALA A 178 -6.99 -16.14 -18.20
N GLY A 179 -6.06 -15.21 -18.38
CA GLY A 179 -5.01 -15.29 -19.40
C GLY A 179 -4.08 -16.50 -19.23
N LEU A 180 -3.64 -16.78 -18.00
CA LEU A 180 -2.83 -17.96 -17.68
C LEU A 180 -3.58 -19.27 -17.95
N LEU A 181 -4.89 -19.32 -17.69
CA LEU A 181 -5.70 -20.51 -17.98
C LEU A 181 -5.74 -20.81 -19.49
N THR A 182 -5.75 -19.80 -20.36
CA THR A 182 -5.64 -20.01 -21.82
C THR A 182 -4.34 -20.75 -22.18
N LEU A 183 -3.24 -20.42 -21.51
CA LEU A 183 -1.95 -21.09 -21.71
C LEU A 183 -1.93 -22.55 -21.23
N CYS A 184 -2.85 -22.94 -20.35
CA CYS A 184 -2.98 -24.32 -19.87
C CYS A 184 -3.87 -25.20 -20.77
N LEU A 185 -4.66 -24.60 -21.68
CA LEU A 185 -5.56 -25.33 -22.56
C LEU A 185 -4.82 -25.74 -23.85
N LEU A 186 -4.79 -27.04 -24.15
CA LEU A 186 -4.19 -27.59 -25.38
C LEU A 186 -5.14 -27.54 -26.60
N ILE A 187 -6.37 -27.08 -26.41
CA ILE A 187 -7.39 -26.98 -27.45
C ILE A 187 -7.83 -25.52 -27.62
N SER A 188 -8.18 -25.14 -28.85
CA SER A 188 -8.71 -23.81 -29.14
C SER A 188 -10.14 -23.69 -28.59
N VAL A 189 -10.31 -22.91 -27.54
CA VAL A 189 -11.61 -22.56 -26.95
C VAL A 189 -11.75 -21.05 -26.98
N SER A 190 -12.94 -20.55 -27.35
CA SER A 190 -13.21 -19.11 -27.30
C SER A 190 -13.42 -18.64 -25.85
N HIS A 191 -12.95 -17.43 -25.55
CA HIS A 191 -13.17 -16.77 -24.27
C HIS A 191 -14.43 -15.89 -24.32
N ASN A 192 -15.20 -15.87 -23.23
CA ASN A 192 -16.33 -14.94 -23.07
C ASN A 192 -16.00 -13.86 -22.04
N TRP A 193 -15.75 -12.65 -22.54
CA TRP A 193 -15.43 -11.47 -21.73
C TRP A 193 -16.50 -11.14 -20.69
N SER A 194 -17.77 -11.09 -21.11
CA SER A 194 -18.88 -10.69 -20.24
C SER A 194 -19.03 -11.66 -19.06
N THR A 195 -18.93 -12.97 -19.30
CA THR A 195 -18.95 -13.97 -18.22
C THR A 195 -17.78 -13.80 -17.25
N MET A 196 -16.57 -13.50 -17.75
CA MET A 196 -15.42 -13.22 -16.89
C MET A 196 -15.66 -11.96 -16.04
N VAL A 197 -16.08 -10.86 -16.66
CA VAL A 197 -16.35 -9.60 -15.96
C VAL A 197 -17.46 -9.77 -14.93
N GLU A 198 -18.53 -10.50 -15.22
CA GLU A 198 -19.58 -10.82 -14.23
C GLU A 198 -19.01 -11.54 -13.00
N GLY A 199 -18.17 -12.56 -13.19
CA GLY A 199 -17.51 -13.26 -12.09
C GLY A 199 -16.58 -12.36 -11.29
N VAL A 200 -15.77 -11.55 -11.97
CA VAL A 200 -14.86 -10.57 -11.34
C VAL A 200 -15.64 -9.54 -10.54
N GLN A 201 -16.68 -8.93 -11.11
CA GLN A 201 -17.51 -7.92 -10.47
C GLN A 201 -18.32 -8.50 -9.30
N SER A 202 -18.77 -9.75 -9.40
CA SER A 202 -19.40 -10.47 -8.29
C SER A 202 -18.46 -10.59 -7.09
N HIS A 203 -17.19 -10.98 -7.33
CA HIS A 203 -16.19 -11.04 -6.27
C HIS A 203 -15.91 -9.65 -5.68
N ILE A 204 -15.73 -8.61 -6.51
CA ILE A 204 -15.54 -7.23 -6.05
C ILE A 204 -16.74 -6.77 -5.19
N GLY A 205 -17.97 -7.04 -5.62
CA GLY A 205 -19.18 -6.71 -4.87
C GLY A 205 -19.18 -7.36 -3.48
N SER A 206 -18.73 -8.62 -3.38
CA SER A 206 -18.58 -9.30 -2.09
C SER A 206 -17.55 -8.63 -1.18
N LEU A 207 -16.43 -8.15 -1.73
CA LEU A 207 -15.40 -7.41 -0.99
C LEU A 207 -15.91 -6.04 -0.54
N ASN A 208 -16.60 -5.31 -1.41
CA ASN A 208 -17.19 -4.02 -1.05
C ASN A 208 -18.16 -4.16 0.12
N TRP A 209 -19.00 -5.19 0.10
CA TRP A 209 -19.91 -5.50 1.20
C TRP A 209 -19.14 -5.90 2.47
N GLY A 210 -18.18 -6.81 2.34
CA GLY A 210 -17.34 -7.27 3.45
C GLY A 210 -16.61 -6.13 4.16
N TYR A 211 -16.09 -5.13 3.42
CA TYR A 211 -15.47 -3.95 4.03
C TYR A 211 -16.46 -3.08 4.79
N LYS A 212 -17.67 -2.85 4.25
CA LYS A 212 -18.71 -2.08 4.96
C LYS A 212 -19.11 -2.78 6.26
N VAL A 213 -19.29 -4.11 6.22
CA VAL A 213 -19.59 -4.92 7.40
C VAL A 213 -18.45 -4.84 8.40
N ALA A 214 -17.20 -5.02 7.97
CA ALA A 214 -16.04 -4.95 8.84
C ALA A 214 -15.89 -3.58 9.53
N LEU A 215 -16.20 -2.48 8.85
CA LEU A 215 -16.23 -1.15 9.49
C LEU A 215 -17.31 -1.07 10.55
N ARG A 216 -18.54 -1.49 10.23
CA ARG A 216 -19.68 -1.47 11.16
C ARG A 216 -19.43 -2.35 12.39
N ASP A 217 -18.91 -3.56 12.20
CA ASP A 217 -18.64 -4.50 13.29
C ASP A 217 -17.53 -3.99 14.23
N ASN A 218 -16.65 -3.12 13.73
CA ASN A 218 -15.66 -2.40 14.52
C ASN A 218 -16.16 -1.05 15.07
N GLN A 219 -17.43 -0.69 14.85
CA GLN A 219 -18.02 0.60 15.23
C GLN A 219 -17.33 1.81 14.57
N VAL A 220 -16.77 1.62 13.38
CA VAL A 220 -16.24 2.71 12.55
C VAL A 220 -17.41 3.34 11.79
N THR A 221 -17.54 4.66 11.88
CA THR A 221 -18.53 5.42 11.11
C THR A 221 -18.06 5.51 9.66
N TYR A 222 -18.74 4.81 8.77
CA TYR A 222 -18.50 4.92 7.33
C TYR A 222 -19.40 6.00 6.72
N LEU A 223 -18.80 6.98 6.05
CA LEU A 223 -19.52 8.02 5.32
C LEU A 223 -19.11 7.96 3.85
N ASN A 224 -20.08 7.63 2.99
CA ASN A 224 -19.91 7.74 1.54
C ASN A 224 -20.07 9.22 1.12
N ALA A 225 -19.03 10.01 1.39
CA ALA A 225 -19.02 11.46 1.24
C ALA A 225 -17.61 11.94 0.89
N LYS A 226 -17.54 12.97 0.06
CA LYS A 226 -16.28 13.61 -0.31
C LYS A 226 -15.79 14.46 0.87
N GLY A 227 -14.60 14.15 1.38
CA GLY A 227 -13.96 14.89 2.47
C GLY A 227 -12.97 15.93 1.96
N MET A 228 -13.02 17.14 2.55
CA MET A 228 -12.04 18.21 2.34
C MET A 228 -11.56 18.74 3.69
N LEU A 229 -10.25 18.68 3.94
CA LEU A 229 -9.64 19.24 5.14
C LEU A 229 -9.57 20.77 5.01
N ILE A 230 -10.33 21.48 5.85
CA ILE A 230 -10.46 22.94 5.79
C ILE A 230 -9.70 23.66 6.92
N SER A 231 -9.44 22.96 8.03
CA SER A 231 -8.57 23.40 9.13
C SER A 231 -7.91 22.16 9.76
N PRO A 232 -6.94 22.30 10.69
CA PRO A 232 -6.24 21.15 11.27
C PRO A 232 -7.16 20.08 11.88
N HIS A 233 -8.34 20.47 12.39
CA HIS A 233 -9.27 19.56 13.08
C HIS A 233 -10.65 19.48 12.43
N GLU A 234 -10.90 20.17 11.31
CA GLU A 234 -12.22 20.23 10.67
C GLU A 234 -12.17 19.70 9.25
N VAL A 235 -13.07 18.76 8.97
CA VAL A 235 -13.26 18.17 7.64
C VAL A 235 -14.66 18.51 7.16
N GLN A 236 -14.72 19.28 6.07
CA GLN A 236 -15.96 19.48 5.33
C GLN A 236 -16.29 18.19 4.58
N ILE A 237 -17.53 17.72 4.72
CA ILE A 237 -18.03 16.54 4.03
C ILE A 237 -19.18 16.95 3.11
N THR A 238 -19.13 16.46 1.86
CA THR A 238 -20.22 16.60 0.89
C THR A 238 -20.76 15.22 0.55
N ASP A 239 -22.02 14.96 0.88
CA ASP A 239 -22.67 13.68 0.60
C ASP A 239 -23.16 13.57 -0.86
N LYS A 240 -23.69 12.40 -1.22
CA LYS A 240 -24.25 12.13 -2.56
C LYS A 240 -25.38 13.07 -2.98
N ASN A 241 -26.07 13.71 -2.02
CA ASN A 241 -27.16 14.66 -2.26
C ASN A 241 -26.66 16.11 -2.32
N GLN A 242 -25.33 16.32 -2.39
CA GLN A 242 -24.69 17.64 -2.33
C GLN A 242 -24.91 18.38 -1.00
N LYS A 243 -25.34 17.68 0.06
CA LYS A 243 -25.44 18.30 1.38
C LYS A 243 -24.05 18.43 1.98
N VAL A 244 -23.75 19.65 2.41
CA VAL A 244 -22.48 19.99 3.06
C VAL A 244 -22.67 20.05 4.57
N SER A 245 -21.75 19.43 5.31
CA SER A 245 -21.61 19.58 6.76
C SER A 245 -20.14 19.52 7.17
N ILE A 246 -19.83 19.87 8.41
CA ILE A 246 -18.48 19.80 8.96
C ILE A 246 -18.48 18.79 10.11
N ILE A 247 -17.45 17.97 10.16
CA ILE A 247 -17.16 17.08 11.29
C ILE A 247 -15.76 17.38 11.80
N THR A 248 -15.54 17.13 13.09
CA THR A 248 -14.27 17.42 13.78
C THR A 248 -13.53 16.16 14.20
N GLY A 249 -12.20 16.18 14.09
CA GLY A 249 -11.33 15.06 14.44
C GLY A 249 -10.08 15.51 15.19
N ASP A 250 -9.69 14.78 16.24
CA ASP A 250 -8.40 15.06 16.90
C ASP A 250 -7.23 14.78 15.95
N LYS A 251 -7.17 13.55 15.42
CA LYS A 251 -6.17 13.16 14.42
C LYS A 251 -6.82 12.99 13.05
N ILE A 252 -6.10 13.36 12.00
CA ILE A 252 -6.54 13.23 10.62
C ILE A 252 -5.54 12.35 9.85
N ILE A 253 -6.04 11.36 9.12
CA ILE A 253 -5.24 10.56 8.17
C ILE A 253 -5.72 10.83 6.76
N LEU A 254 -4.81 11.28 5.91
CA LEU A 254 -4.98 11.40 4.47
C LEU A 254 -4.60 10.07 3.81
N ALA A 255 -5.53 9.46 3.08
CA ALA A 255 -5.37 8.17 2.41
C ALA A 255 -6.10 8.11 1.06
N THR A 256 -6.12 9.23 0.32
CA THR A 256 -6.96 9.42 -0.87
C THR A 256 -6.44 8.77 -2.15
N GLY A 257 -5.23 8.19 -2.11
CA GLY A 257 -4.63 7.50 -3.25
C GLY A 257 -4.40 8.41 -4.47
N GLU A 258 -4.27 7.77 -5.63
CA GLU A 258 -4.06 8.42 -6.93
C GLU A 258 -5.12 7.98 -7.94
N ARG A 259 -5.23 8.72 -9.06
CA ARG A 259 -6.08 8.40 -10.22
C ARG A 259 -5.24 8.35 -11.50
N PRO A 260 -5.68 7.62 -12.55
CA PRO A 260 -4.98 7.59 -13.84
C PRO A 260 -4.79 8.99 -14.44
N LYS A 261 -3.63 9.22 -15.04
CA LYS A 261 -3.37 10.41 -15.87
C LYS A 261 -3.90 10.20 -17.28
N TYR A 262 -4.43 11.28 -17.87
CA TYR A 262 -4.66 11.36 -19.30
C TYR A 262 -3.60 12.25 -19.95
N PRO A 263 -3.11 11.91 -21.16
CA PRO A 263 -2.27 12.81 -21.93
C PRO A 263 -3.08 14.02 -22.43
N GLU A 264 -2.43 15.18 -22.52
CA GLU A 264 -3.02 16.41 -23.07
C GLU A 264 -3.06 16.36 -24.61
N ILE A 265 -3.91 15.49 -25.15
CA ILE A 265 -4.16 15.36 -26.60
C ILE A 265 -5.67 15.32 -26.88
N PRO A 266 -6.13 15.86 -28.01
CA PRO A 266 -7.55 15.81 -28.38
C PRO A 266 -8.07 14.37 -28.46
N GLY A 267 -9.24 14.12 -27.88
CA GLY A 267 -9.89 12.82 -27.91
C GLY A 267 -9.42 11.85 -26.83
N ALA A 268 -8.38 12.17 -26.05
CA ALA A 268 -7.89 11.27 -25.01
C ALA A 268 -8.93 11.02 -23.91
N VAL A 269 -9.58 12.08 -23.43
CA VAL A 269 -10.57 11.99 -22.34
C VAL A 269 -11.94 11.55 -22.89
N GLU A 270 -12.26 11.97 -24.11
CA GLU A 270 -13.56 11.76 -24.74
C GLU A 270 -13.75 10.33 -25.27
N TYR A 271 -12.68 9.72 -25.80
CA TYR A 271 -12.75 8.43 -26.49
C TYR A 271 -11.89 7.34 -25.86
N GLY A 272 -10.88 7.70 -25.07
CA GLY A 272 -10.02 6.75 -24.40
C GLY A 272 -10.51 6.34 -23.01
N ILE A 273 -10.12 5.14 -22.60
CA ILE A 273 -10.38 4.61 -21.27
C ILE A 273 -9.08 4.46 -20.47
N THR A 274 -9.20 4.14 -19.19
CA THR A 274 -8.05 3.80 -18.34
C THR A 274 -8.26 2.44 -17.67
N SER A 275 -7.32 2.03 -16.83
CA SER A 275 -7.51 0.87 -15.95
C SER A 275 -8.74 1.01 -15.05
N ASP A 276 -9.16 2.23 -14.71
CA ASP A 276 -10.34 2.46 -13.87
C ASP A 276 -11.64 2.01 -14.56
N ASP A 277 -11.65 1.92 -15.90
CA ASP A 277 -12.81 1.54 -16.71
C ASP A 277 -12.75 0.09 -17.20
N LEU A 278 -11.54 -0.39 -17.53
CA LEU A 278 -11.31 -1.69 -18.18
C LEU A 278 -11.94 -2.86 -17.41
N PHE A 279 -11.82 -2.85 -16.07
CA PHE A 279 -12.21 -4.00 -15.25
C PHE A 279 -13.73 -4.19 -15.11
N SER A 280 -14.53 -3.21 -15.53
CA SER A 280 -15.99 -3.24 -15.54
C SER A 280 -16.57 -2.99 -16.93
N LEU A 281 -15.75 -3.08 -17.98
CA LEU A 281 -16.19 -2.81 -19.34
C LEU A 281 -17.25 -3.84 -19.77
N PRO A 282 -18.46 -3.42 -20.20
CA PRO A 282 -19.56 -4.36 -20.46
C PRO A 282 -19.42 -5.12 -21.78
N TYR A 283 -18.47 -4.71 -22.63
CA TYR A 283 -18.13 -5.32 -23.91
C TYR A 283 -16.65 -5.68 -23.96
N PHE A 284 -16.30 -6.66 -24.80
CA PHE A 284 -14.90 -7.03 -25.03
C PHE A 284 -14.14 -5.87 -25.70
N PRO A 285 -12.93 -5.51 -25.25
CA PRO A 285 -12.17 -4.37 -25.81
C PRO A 285 -11.86 -4.46 -27.32
N GLY A 286 -11.86 -5.66 -27.90
CA GLY A 286 -11.52 -5.85 -29.31
C GLY A 286 -10.05 -5.50 -29.60
N LYS A 287 -9.78 -5.03 -30.83
CA LYS A 287 -8.45 -4.52 -31.21
C LYS A 287 -8.08 -3.33 -30.32
N THR A 288 -7.06 -3.49 -29.49
CA THR A 288 -6.75 -2.58 -28.38
C THR A 288 -5.37 -1.94 -28.53
N LEU A 289 -5.32 -0.62 -28.41
CA LEU A 289 -4.07 0.11 -28.19
C LEU A 289 -3.89 0.42 -26.71
N VAL A 290 -2.76 0.02 -26.12
CA VAL A 290 -2.34 0.44 -24.79
C VAL A 290 -1.23 1.48 -24.91
N VAL A 291 -1.49 2.72 -24.47
CA VAL A 291 -0.49 3.79 -24.48
C VAL A 291 0.17 3.87 -23.10
N GLY A 292 1.44 3.51 -23.04
CA GLY A 292 2.22 3.48 -21.80
C GLY A 292 3.11 2.25 -21.71
N ALA A 293 4.02 2.28 -20.74
CA ALA A 293 5.00 1.21 -20.50
C ALA A 293 5.22 0.95 -19.01
N SER A 294 4.22 1.32 -18.19
CA SER A 294 4.17 1.02 -16.77
C SER A 294 3.80 -0.46 -16.54
N TYR A 295 3.92 -0.95 -15.30
CA TYR A 295 3.45 -2.29 -14.97
C TYR A 295 1.96 -2.46 -15.31
N VAL A 296 1.11 -1.45 -15.05
CA VAL A 296 -0.32 -1.48 -15.42
C VAL A 296 -0.49 -1.67 -16.93
N ALA A 297 0.29 -0.95 -17.74
CA ALA A 297 0.22 -1.07 -19.19
C ALA A 297 0.53 -2.50 -19.67
N LEU A 298 1.64 -3.07 -19.18
CA LEU A 298 2.11 -4.39 -19.61
C LEU A 298 1.25 -5.54 -19.06
N GLU A 299 0.73 -5.41 -17.85
CA GLU A 299 -0.19 -6.38 -17.26
C GLU A 299 -1.51 -6.40 -18.05
N CYS A 300 -2.11 -5.23 -18.32
CA CYS A 300 -3.33 -5.12 -19.11
C CYS A 300 -3.14 -5.64 -20.54
N ALA A 301 -2.08 -5.23 -21.21
CA ALA A 301 -1.78 -5.71 -22.54
C ALA A 301 -1.58 -7.24 -22.56
N GLY A 302 -0.87 -7.76 -21.56
CA GLY A 302 -0.57 -9.17 -21.42
C GLY A 302 -1.81 -10.04 -21.32
N PHE A 303 -2.71 -9.77 -20.37
CA PHE A 303 -3.90 -10.59 -20.23
C PHE A 303 -4.87 -10.39 -21.40
N LEU A 304 -4.99 -9.20 -21.97
CA LEU A 304 -5.87 -8.99 -23.14
C LEU A 304 -5.40 -9.82 -24.35
N ALA A 305 -4.10 -9.87 -24.59
CA ALA A 305 -3.53 -10.71 -25.64
C ALA A 305 -3.75 -12.21 -25.35
N SER A 306 -3.52 -12.65 -24.10
CA SER A 306 -3.77 -14.06 -23.70
C SER A 306 -5.25 -14.46 -23.75
N LEU A 307 -6.18 -13.50 -23.72
CA LEU A 307 -7.62 -13.74 -23.89
C LEU A 307 -8.07 -13.71 -25.36
N GLY A 308 -7.13 -13.54 -26.30
CA GLY A 308 -7.39 -13.56 -27.74
C GLY A 308 -7.59 -12.18 -28.37
N GLY A 309 -7.26 -11.09 -27.69
CA GLY A 309 -7.31 -9.74 -28.26
C GLY A 309 -6.11 -9.42 -29.14
N ASP A 310 -6.34 -8.64 -30.20
CA ASP A 310 -5.28 -7.95 -30.95
C ASP A 310 -4.83 -6.74 -30.13
N VAL A 311 -3.60 -6.78 -29.60
CA VAL A 311 -3.11 -5.76 -28.66
C VAL A 311 -1.80 -5.16 -29.14
N THR A 312 -1.78 -3.83 -29.26
CA THR A 312 -0.58 -3.04 -29.53
C THR A 312 -0.22 -2.21 -28.31
N VAL A 313 1.08 -2.14 -27.97
CA VAL A 313 1.58 -1.29 -26.86
C VAL A 313 2.45 -0.17 -27.42
N MET A 314 2.05 1.08 -27.18
CA MET A 314 2.80 2.27 -27.58
C MET A 314 3.73 2.75 -26.46
N VAL A 315 5.03 2.59 -26.69
CA VAL A 315 6.09 2.89 -25.71
C VAL A 315 6.83 4.18 -26.10
N ARG A 316 6.80 5.18 -25.21
CA ARG A 316 7.48 6.47 -25.46
C ARG A 316 9.01 6.37 -25.39
N SER A 317 9.55 5.52 -24.51
CA SER A 317 11.00 5.43 -24.28
C SER A 317 11.44 4.02 -23.91
N ILE A 318 11.31 3.63 -22.63
CA ILE A 318 11.73 2.34 -22.08
C ILE A 318 10.57 1.67 -21.33
N LEU A 319 10.65 0.35 -21.17
CA LEU A 319 9.71 -0.45 -20.37
C LEU A 319 10.03 -0.33 -18.89
N LEU A 320 8.97 -0.32 -18.06
CA LEU A 320 9.08 -0.41 -16.60
C LEU A 320 10.13 0.52 -15.99
N ARG A 321 10.10 1.80 -16.35
CA ARG A 321 11.05 2.80 -15.81
C ARG A 321 11.09 2.71 -14.27
N GLY A 322 12.29 2.56 -13.72
CA GLY A 322 12.54 2.40 -12.28
C GLY A 322 12.64 0.94 -11.82
N PHE A 323 12.41 -0.03 -12.71
CA PHE A 323 12.78 -1.44 -12.50
C PHE A 323 14.10 -1.74 -13.21
N ASP A 324 14.74 -2.84 -12.80
CA ASP A 324 15.90 -3.41 -13.50
C ASP A 324 15.64 -3.59 -14.99
N GLN A 325 16.42 -2.87 -15.82
CA GLN A 325 16.17 -2.79 -17.25
C GLN A 325 16.49 -4.08 -18.01
N GLN A 326 17.42 -4.89 -17.53
CA GLN A 326 17.67 -6.22 -18.11
C GLN A 326 16.43 -7.12 -17.95
N MET A 327 15.79 -7.06 -16.77
CA MET A 327 14.55 -7.79 -16.52
C MET A 327 13.39 -7.24 -17.36
N ALA A 328 13.27 -5.91 -17.48
CA ALA A 328 12.24 -5.27 -18.30
C ALA A 328 12.34 -5.64 -19.79
N GLU A 329 13.56 -5.77 -20.33
CA GLU A 329 13.79 -6.20 -21.71
C GLU A 329 13.43 -7.67 -21.94
N LYS A 330 13.64 -8.55 -20.95
CA LYS A 330 13.24 -9.96 -21.05
C LYS A 330 11.71 -10.13 -21.10
N ILE A 331 10.94 -9.21 -20.53
CA ILE A 331 9.47 -9.18 -20.64
C ILE A 331 9.01 -8.86 -22.08
N LYS A 332 9.84 -8.20 -22.90
CA LYS A 332 9.52 -7.65 -24.22
C LYS A 332 9.14 -8.70 -25.28
N GLN A 333 9.26 -10.00 -25.02
CA GLN A 333 8.97 -11.05 -26.02
C GLN A 333 7.46 -11.32 -26.27
N LEU A 334 6.58 -10.37 -25.96
CA LEU A 334 5.17 -10.43 -26.36
C LEU A 334 5.05 -10.14 -27.86
N LYS A 335 4.86 -11.18 -28.67
CA LYS A 335 4.58 -11.07 -30.10
C LYS A 335 3.13 -10.64 -30.33
N ALA A 336 2.93 -9.64 -31.19
CA ALA A 336 1.63 -9.33 -31.79
C ALA A 336 1.19 -10.50 -32.69
N VAL A 337 -0.12 -10.80 -32.72
CA VAL A 337 -0.74 -11.82 -33.58
C VAL A 337 -1.72 -11.10 -34.52
N ASP A 338 -1.72 -11.52 -35.79
CA ASP A 338 -2.32 -10.80 -36.93
C ASP A 338 -3.77 -11.26 -37.27
N THR A 339 -4.54 -10.29 -37.81
CA THR A 339 -5.72 -10.36 -38.71
C THR A 339 -7.20 -10.45 -38.25
N GLU A 340 -7.95 -9.51 -38.87
CA GLU A 340 -9.32 -9.47 -39.47
C GLU A 340 -10.63 -9.34 -38.66
N ASN A 341 -11.59 -8.65 -39.29
CA ASN A 341 -12.35 -7.49 -38.77
C ASN A 341 -13.89 -7.68 -38.86
N ASN A 342 -14.68 -7.01 -37.99
CA ASN A 342 -15.83 -6.15 -38.39
C ASN A 342 -16.69 -5.61 -37.22
N LYS A 343 -17.03 -4.30 -37.31
CA LYS A 343 -18.20 -3.52 -36.79
C LYS A 343 -17.97 -2.55 -35.58
N PRO A 344 -18.88 -1.57 -35.34
CA PRO A 344 -18.55 -0.17 -35.01
C PRO A 344 -18.16 0.10 -33.55
N GLY A 345 -17.21 1.01 -33.39
CA GLY A 345 -16.54 1.40 -32.14
C GLY A 345 -15.10 1.85 -32.39
N LEU A 346 -14.80 2.30 -33.61
CA LEU A 346 -13.45 2.37 -34.16
C LEU A 346 -12.85 3.76 -33.98
N LEU A 347 -11.64 3.81 -33.42
CA LEU A 347 -10.88 5.01 -33.10
C LEU A 347 -9.63 5.06 -34.00
N LEU A 348 -9.47 6.17 -34.72
CA LEU A 348 -8.26 6.43 -35.50
C LEU A 348 -7.22 7.10 -34.61
N VAL A 349 -6.10 6.41 -34.34
CA VAL A 349 -5.01 6.96 -33.54
C VAL A 349 -3.92 7.50 -34.45
N LYS A 350 -3.56 8.77 -34.25
CA LYS A 350 -2.47 9.44 -34.97
C LYS A 350 -1.33 9.77 -34.02
N GLY A 351 -0.11 9.44 -34.43
CA GLY A 351 1.11 9.67 -33.68
C GLY A 351 2.32 9.88 -34.59
N HIS A 352 3.49 10.00 -33.98
CA HIS A 352 4.76 10.03 -34.69
C HIS A 352 5.82 9.26 -33.91
N TYR A 353 6.68 8.56 -34.64
CA TYR A 353 7.88 7.94 -34.12
C TYR A 353 8.97 9.01 -33.88
N THR A 354 9.99 8.65 -33.11
CA THR A 354 11.13 9.53 -32.83
C THR A 354 11.95 9.86 -34.08
N ASP A 355 11.90 9.02 -35.12
CA ASP A 355 12.52 9.25 -36.43
C ASP A 355 11.66 10.12 -37.36
N GLY A 356 10.53 10.65 -36.87
CA GLY A 356 9.61 11.51 -37.61
C GLY A 356 8.62 10.77 -38.50
N LYS A 357 8.67 9.44 -38.60
CA LYS A 357 7.64 8.67 -39.32
C LYS A 357 6.29 8.83 -38.63
N LYS A 358 5.22 8.94 -39.42
CA LYS A 358 3.85 9.02 -38.90
C LYS A 358 3.35 7.63 -38.52
N PHE A 359 2.61 7.57 -37.42
CA PHE A 359 1.80 6.42 -37.03
C PHE A 359 0.34 6.78 -37.25
N GLU A 360 -0.40 5.94 -37.95
CA GLU A 360 -1.84 6.11 -38.16
C GLU A 360 -2.47 4.71 -38.28
N GLU A 361 -3.31 4.36 -37.31
CA GLU A 361 -3.93 3.03 -37.25
C GLU A 361 -5.25 3.06 -36.49
N GLU A 362 -6.16 2.16 -36.86
CA GLU A 362 -7.49 2.02 -36.26
C GLU A 362 -7.51 0.96 -35.15
N PHE A 363 -8.17 1.29 -34.03
CA PHE A 363 -8.36 0.43 -32.85
C PHE A 363 -9.80 0.53 -32.35
N GLU A 364 -10.35 -0.53 -31.77
CA GLU A 364 -11.67 -0.52 -31.13
C GLU A 364 -11.62 0.09 -29.72
N THR A 365 -10.52 -0.11 -28.99
CA THR A 365 -10.32 0.47 -27.66
C THR A 365 -8.93 1.09 -27.53
N VAL A 366 -8.85 2.27 -26.92
CA VAL A 366 -7.58 2.91 -26.53
C VAL A 366 -7.51 3.03 -25.02
N ILE A 367 -6.49 2.44 -24.41
CA ILE A 367 -6.25 2.42 -22.96
C ILE A 367 -5.05 3.30 -22.63
N PHE A 368 -5.25 4.33 -21.82
CA PHE A 368 -4.16 5.16 -21.29
C PHE A 368 -3.65 4.61 -19.95
N ALA A 369 -2.37 4.21 -19.94
CA ALA A 369 -1.66 3.70 -18.77
C ALA A 369 -0.33 4.44 -18.56
N VAL A 370 -0.39 5.77 -18.66
CA VAL A 370 0.75 6.71 -18.70
C VAL A 370 1.19 7.22 -17.32
N GLY A 371 0.72 6.57 -16.25
CA GLY A 371 0.99 6.93 -14.87
C GLY A 371 -0.27 7.36 -14.12
N ARG A 372 -0.09 7.65 -12.83
CA ARG A 372 -1.16 8.08 -11.93
C ARG A 372 -0.74 9.36 -11.19
N GLU A 373 -1.72 10.11 -10.69
CA GLU A 373 -1.48 11.33 -9.91
C GLU A 373 -2.38 11.46 -8.69
N PRO A 374 -1.85 12.06 -7.61
CA PRO A 374 -2.65 12.49 -6.48
C PRO A 374 -3.47 13.74 -6.87
N GLN A 375 -4.76 13.76 -6.53
CA GLN A 375 -5.64 14.92 -6.75
C GLN A 375 -5.89 15.70 -5.46
N LEU A 376 -4.81 16.01 -4.72
CA LEU A 376 -4.90 16.59 -3.37
C LEU A 376 -5.49 18.01 -3.34
N SER A 377 -5.47 18.76 -4.44
CA SER A 377 -6.18 20.04 -4.56
C SER A 377 -7.70 19.91 -4.36
N LYS A 378 -8.27 18.71 -4.55
CA LYS A 378 -9.70 18.42 -4.31
C LYS A 378 -10.01 18.01 -2.86
N VAL A 379 -8.98 17.86 -2.02
CA VAL A 379 -9.05 17.23 -0.68
C VAL A 379 -8.46 18.13 0.41
N LEU A 380 -7.45 18.94 0.07
CA LEU A 380 -6.74 19.79 1.01
C LEU A 380 -6.98 21.26 0.66
N CYS A 381 -7.55 22.01 1.60
CA CYS A 381 -7.54 23.46 1.49
C CYS A 381 -6.11 23.98 1.67
N THR A 382 -5.67 24.88 0.79
CA THR A 382 -4.30 25.41 0.77
C THR A 382 -3.92 26.14 2.07
N THR A 383 -4.91 26.66 2.80
CA THR A 383 -4.72 27.38 4.07
C THR A 383 -4.32 26.49 5.25
N VAL A 384 -4.46 25.15 5.15
CA VAL A 384 -4.15 24.23 6.26
C VAL A 384 -2.64 24.09 6.47
N GLY A 385 -1.83 24.32 5.43
CA GLY A 385 -0.36 24.29 5.55
C GLY A 385 0.28 22.90 5.45
N VAL A 386 -0.41 21.92 4.86
CA VAL A 386 0.18 20.60 4.53
C VAL A 386 1.11 20.74 3.31
N LYS A 387 2.40 20.45 3.49
CA LYS A 387 3.40 20.56 2.43
C LYS A 387 3.27 19.45 1.40
N LEU A 388 3.25 19.84 0.13
CA LEU A 388 3.32 18.93 -1.02
C LEU A 388 4.69 19.00 -1.71
N ASP A 389 5.11 17.90 -2.33
CA ASP A 389 6.27 17.86 -3.23
C ASP A 389 5.92 18.38 -4.63
N LYS A 390 6.93 18.44 -5.51
CA LYS A 390 6.77 18.88 -6.91
C LYS A 390 5.79 18.03 -7.74
N ASN A 391 5.48 16.83 -7.30
CA ASN A 391 4.57 15.89 -7.95
C ASN A 391 3.17 15.90 -7.32
N GLY A 392 2.92 16.80 -6.36
CA GLY A 392 1.64 16.90 -5.65
C GLY A 392 1.43 15.84 -4.57
N ARG A 393 2.47 15.15 -4.10
CA ARG A 393 2.40 14.17 -2.99
C ARG A 393 2.69 14.84 -1.65
N VAL A 394 2.13 14.32 -0.56
CA VAL A 394 2.34 14.83 0.80
C VAL A 394 3.75 14.49 1.27
N VAL A 395 4.47 15.49 1.78
CA VAL A 395 5.78 15.30 2.41
C VAL A 395 5.57 14.90 3.87
N CYS A 396 6.08 13.73 4.24
CA CYS A 396 5.95 13.17 5.58
C CYS A 396 7.32 12.87 6.21
N THR A 397 7.34 12.83 7.54
CA THR A 397 8.36 12.16 8.34
C THR A 397 8.30 10.62 8.16
N ASP A 398 9.24 9.91 8.81
CA ASP A 398 9.30 8.45 8.86
C ASP A 398 8.21 7.80 9.75
N ASP A 399 7.51 8.59 10.57
CA ASP A 399 6.32 8.18 11.31
C ASP A 399 4.99 8.62 10.64
N GLU A 400 5.03 8.92 9.34
CA GLU A 400 3.90 9.32 8.48
C GLU A 400 3.28 10.69 8.80
N GLN A 401 3.88 11.48 9.71
CA GLN A 401 3.39 12.79 10.10
C GLN A 401 3.67 13.84 9.01
N THR A 402 2.70 14.72 8.74
CA THR A 402 2.86 15.84 7.80
C THR A 402 3.48 17.07 8.48
N THR A 403 3.58 18.20 7.76
CA THR A 403 3.97 19.49 8.36
C THR A 403 2.96 20.03 9.38
N VAL A 404 1.74 19.48 9.43
CA VAL A 404 0.74 19.77 10.46
C VAL A 404 0.69 18.60 11.43
N SER A 405 0.99 18.84 12.70
CA SER A 405 1.36 17.80 13.68
C SER A 405 0.27 16.77 14.01
N ASN A 406 -1.00 17.10 13.81
CA ASN A 406 -2.11 16.16 14.01
C ASN A 406 -2.61 15.51 12.70
N VAL A 407 -2.00 15.85 11.56
CA VAL A 407 -2.35 15.34 10.23
C VAL A 407 -1.23 14.41 9.75
N TYR A 408 -1.63 13.24 9.26
CA TYR A 408 -0.76 12.18 8.76
C TYR A 408 -1.15 11.81 7.32
N ALA A 409 -0.22 11.26 6.54
CA ALA A 409 -0.54 10.74 5.20
C ALA A 409 0.08 9.37 4.94
N ILE A 410 -0.72 8.45 4.40
CA ILE A 410 -0.34 7.06 4.16
C ILE A 410 -0.69 6.60 2.75
N GLY A 411 -0.02 5.54 2.28
CA GLY A 411 -0.22 4.99 0.94
C GLY A 411 0.36 5.88 -0.16
N ASP A 412 -0.23 5.81 -1.35
CA ASP A 412 0.35 6.33 -2.59
C ASP A 412 0.61 7.85 -2.59
N ILE A 413 -0.06 8.58 -1.70
CA ILE A 413 0.12 10.03 -1.55
C ILE A 413 1.31 10.42 -0.67
N ASN A 414 1.93 9.48 0.07
CA ASN A 414 3.11 9.75 0.89
C ASN A 414 4.36 9.73 -0.01
N ALA A 415 5.01 10.90 -0.14
CA ALA A 415 6.09 11.10 -1.10
C ALA A 415 7.27 10.14 -0.88
N GLY A 416 7.76 9.56 -1.98
CA GLY A 416 8.94 8.70 -2.01
C GLY A 416 8.74 7.30 -1.41
N LYS A 417 7.51 6.89 -1.09
CA LYS A 417 7.22 5.52 -0.60
C LYS A 417 6.78 4.60 -1.75
N PRO A 418 7.06 3.29 -1.70
CA PRO A 418 6.56 2.34 -2.68
C PRO A 418 5.01 2.31 -2.71
N GLN A 419 4.43 2.49 -3.89
CA GLN A 419 2.98 2.64 -4.10
C GLN A 419 2.30 1.26 -4.22
N LEU A 420 2.21 0.54 -3.10
CA LEU A 420 1.74 -0.83 -3.04
C LEU A 420 0.74 -1.03 -1.90
N THR A 421 -0.25 -1.89 -2.14
CA THR A 421 -1.30 -2.21 -1.16
C THR A 421 -0.76 -2.72 0.19
N PRO A 422 0.18 -3.69 0.24
CA PRO A 422 0.73 -4.13 1.53
C PRO A 422 1.44 -3.02 2.30
N VAL A 423 2.13 -2.12 1.59
CA VAL A 423 2.80 -0.95 2.17
C VAL A 423 1.78 0.01 2.79
N ALA A 424 0.70 0.33 2.06
CA ALA A 424 -0.37 1.18 2.58
C ALA A 424 -1.06 0.57 3.81
N ILE A 425 -1.32 -0.74 3.80
CA ILE A 425 -1.93 -1.47 4.92
C ILE A 425 -1.02 -1.46 6.15
N GLN A 426 0.27 -1.77 5.97
CA GLN A 426 1.25 -1.79 7.07
C GLN A 426 1.40 -0.41 7.68
N ALA A 427 1.56 0.63 6.86
CA ALA A 427 1.65 2.02 7.31
C ALA A 427 0.41 2.44 8.11
N GLY A 428 -0.80 2.15 7.60
CA GLY A 428 -2.03 2.48 8.31
C GLY A 428 -2.17 1.76 9.66
N ARG A 429 -1.86 0.46 9.73
CA ARG A 429 -1.92 -0.31 10.97
C ARG A 429 -0.90 0.17 11.99
N TYR A 430 0.34 0.35 11.57
CA TYR A 430 1.43 0.74 12.48
C TYR A 430 1.20 2.14 13.01
N LEU A 431 0.80 3.09 12.16
CA LEU A 431 0.42 4.43 12.60
C LEU A 431 -0.72 4.40 13.63
N ALA A 432 -1.79 3.65 13.38
CA ALA A 432 -2.90 3.52 14.32
C ALA A 432 -2.45 2.96 15.69
N LYS A 433 -1.55 1.98 15.71
CA LYS A 433 -0.96 1.45 16.94
C LYS A 433 -0.11 2.49 17.67
N ARG A 434 0.68 3.30 16.96
CA ARG A 434 1.48 4.37 17.58
C ARG A 434 0.58 5.45 18.19
N LEU A 435 -0.48 5.83 17.48
CA LEU A 435 -1.41 6.87 17.94
C LEU A 435 -2.28 6.44 19.12
N PHE A 436 -2.77 5.20 19.11
CA PHE A 436 -3.84 4.78 20.03
C PHE A 436 -3.48 3.62 20.97
N ALA A 437 -2.32 2.98 20.78
CA ALA A 437 -1.88 1.85 21.59
C ALA A 437 -0.47 1.99 22.18
N GLY A 438 0.17 3.15 22.04
CA GLY A 438 1.51 3.40 22.60
C GLY A 438 2.65 2.62 21.93
N ALA A 439 2.41 2.04 20.75
CA ALA A 439 3.46 1.36 20.00
C ALA A 439 4.55 2.35 19.53
N THR A 440 5.76 1.83 19.31
CA THR A 440 6.90 2.61 18.82
C THR A 440 7.36 2.18 17.43
N GLU A 441 6.91 1.04 16.94
CA GLU A 441 7.35 0.45 15.68
C GLU A 441 6.94 1.32 14.46
N LEU A 442 7.93 1.63 13.63
CA LEU A 442 7.76 2.36 12.37
C LEU A 442 7.58 1.40 11.20
N THR A 443 7.04 1.89 10.10
CA THR A 443 6.96 1.11 8.86
C THR A 443 8.34 1.07 8.22
N ASP A 444 8.86 -0.11 7.96
CA ASP A 444 10.09 -0.26 7.19
C ASP A 444 9.79 -0.29 5.69
N TYR A 445 10.22 0.77 4.99
CA TYR A 445 10.02 0.95 3.55
C TYR A 445 11.19 0.44 2.70
N SER A 446 12.24 -0.11 3.31
CA SER A 446 13.38 -0.69 2.58
C SER A 446 13.08 -2.10 2.09
N ASN A 447 13.68 -2.50 0.96
CA ASN A 447 13.62 -3.86 0.41
C ASN A 447 12.19 -4.42 0.27
N VAL A 448 11.23 -3.57 -0.09
CA VAL A 448 9.86 -3.99 -0.33
C VAL A 448 9.81 -4.80 -1.63
N ALA A 449 9.37 -6.06 -1.53
CA ALA A 449 9.22 -6.92 -2.70
C ALA A 449 8.06 -6.48 -3.60
N THR A 450 8.21 -6.70 -4.90
CA THR A 450 7.23 -6.40 -5.94
C THR A 450 7.09 -7.56 -6.92
N THR A 451 5.93 -7.66 -7.56
CA THR A 451 5.72 -8.59 -8.68
C THR A 451 4.87 -7.91 -9.75
N VAL A 452 5.38 -7.92 -10.98
CA VAL A 452 4.67 -7.50 -12.19
C VAL A 452 4.04 -8.74 -12.81
N PHE A 453 2.72 -8.74 -12.91
CA PHE A 453 1.91 -9.88 -13.36
C PHE A 453 1.69 -9.83 -14.88
N THR A 454 2.79 -9.77 -15.63
CA THR A 454 2.81 -10.02 -17.08
C THR A 454 2.59 -11.51 -17.37
N PRO A 455 2.32 -11.92 -18.62
CA PRO A 455 2.04 -13.32 -18.96
C PRO A 455 3.13 -14.29 -18.48
N LEU A 456 4.39 -13.84 -18.50
CA LEU A 456 5.45 -14.38 -17.67
C LEU A 456 5.74 -13.37 -16.56
N GLU A 457 5.58 -13.78 -15.30
CA GLU A 457 5.62 -12.88 -14.16
C GLU A 457 7.05 -12.47 -13.80
N TYR A 458 7.22 -11.25 -13.32
CA TYR A 458 8.52 -10.73 -12.86
C TYR A 458 8.44 -10.31 -11.39
N GLY A 459 9.13 -11.05 -10.51
CA GLY A 459 9.30 -10.75 -9.10
C GLY A 459 10.65 -10.08 -8.81
N ALA A 460 10.66 -9.10 -7.91
CA ALA A 460 11.86 -8.39 -7.51
C ALA A 460 11.84 -7.98 -6.02
N CYS A 461 13.00 -8.00 -5.37
CA CYS A 461 13.19 -7.48 -4.02
C CYS A 461 14.56 -6.84 -3.88
N GLY A 462 14.62 -5.57 -3.46
CA GLY A 462 15.87 -4.83 -3.30
C GLY A 462 16.20 -3.92 -4.49
N LEU A 463 17.49 -3.65 -4.69
CA LEU A 463 18.01 -2.77 -5.75
C LEU A 463 18.03 -3.49 -7.10
N SER A 464 17.86 -2.73 -8.19
CA SER A 464 18.26 -3.18 -9.52
C SER A 464 19.78 -3.32 -9.63
N GLU A 465 20.24 -4.03 -10.66
CA GLU A 465 21.67 -4.13 -10.94
C GLU A 465 22.29 -2.75 -11.23
N GLU A 466 21.63 -1.94 -12.07
CA GLU A 466 22.10 -0.60 -12.41
C GLU A 466 22.17 0.35 -11.20
N ASP A 467 21.21 0.29 -10.27
CA ASP A 467 21.21 1.10 -9.05
C ASP A 467 22.26 0.62 -8.05
N ALA A 468 22.51 -0.69 -7.96
CA ALA A 468 23.55 -1.26 -7.11
C ALA A 468 24.94 -0.82 -7.60
N ILE A 469 25.18 -0.85 -8.91
CA ILE A 469 26.42 -0.37 -9.54
C ILE A 469 26.57 1.15 -9.35
N GLU A 470 25.51 1.93 -9.58
CA GLU A 470 25.56 3.39 -9.38
C GLU A 470 25.90 3.74 -7.93
N LYS A 471 25.34 3.01 -6.97
CA LYS A 471 25.48 3.31 -5.54
C LYS A 471 26.80 2.83 -4.92
N TYR A 472 27.27 1.64 -5.30
CA TYR A 472 28.43 1.00 -4.65
C TYR A 472 29.65 0.84 -5.57
N GLY A 473 29.49 1.11 -6.86
CA GLY A 473 30.53 0.98 -7.87
C GLY A 473 30.64 -0.44 -8.42
N ASP A 474 30.83 -0.53 -9.74
CA ASP A 474 30.91 -1.78 -10.51
C ASP A 474 31.85 -2.84 -9.90
N LYS A 475 33.04 -2.41 -9.44
CA LYS A 475 34.04 -3.30 -8.84
C LYS A 475 33.59 -3.97 -7.53
N ASP A 476 32.61 -3.40 -6.83
CA ASP A 476 32.10 -3.90 -5.54
C ASP A 476 30.82 -4.73 -5.72
N ILE A 477 30.32 -4.88 -6.95
CA ILE A 477 29.13 -5.67 -7.27
C ILE A 477 29.54 -6.99 -7.92
N GLU A 478 28.85 -8.06 -7.55
CA GLU A 478 28.89 -9.37 -8.19
C GLU A 478 27.46 -9.80 -8.51
N VAL A 479 27.23 -10.31 -9.71
CA VAL A 479 25.90 -10.76 -10.14
C VAL A 479 25.94 -12.26 -10.41
N TYR A 480 25.20 -13.03 -9.62
CA TYR A 480 24.97 -14.45 -9.86
C TYR A 480 23.67 -14.62 -10.61
N HIS A 481 23.65 -15.43 -11.66
CA HIS A 481 22.43 -15.59 -12.45
C HIS A 481 22.31 -16.97 -13.09
N SER A 482 21.09 -17.34 -13.44
CA SER A 482 20.83 -18.55 -14.22
C SER A 482 19.55 -18.40 -15.02
N ASN A 483 19.57 -18.94 -16.24
CA ASN A 483 18.34 -19.36 -16.89
C ASN A 483 17.82 -20.64 -16.25
N PHE A 484 16.52 -20.87 -16.33
CA PHE A 484 15.90 -22.13 -15.89
C PHE A 484 14.70 -22.48 -16.76
N LYS A 485 14.23 -23.72 -16.66
CA LYS A 485 12.98 -24.17 -17.26
C LYS A 485 12.11 -24.81 -16.16
N PRO A 486 10.86 -24.35 -15.97
CA PRO A 486 9.91 -25.06 -15.13
C PRO A 486 9.76 -26.51 -15.61
N LEU A 487 9.69 -27.48 -14.69
CA LEU A 487 9.52 -28.88 -15.07
C LEU A 487 8.22 -29.06 -15.88
N GLU A 488 7.17 -28.33 -15.52
CA GLU A 488 5.86 -28.32 -16.18
C GLU A 488 5.94 -27.89 -17.65
N TRP A 489 6.95 -27.09 -18.00
CA TRP A 489 7.15 -26.59 -19.36
C TRP A 489 7.84 -27.60 -20.28
N THR A 490 8.43 -28.67 -19.74
CA THR A 490 9.12 -29.70 -20.52
C THR A 490 8.14 -30.50 -21.39
N VAL A 491 7.14 -31.14 -20.77
CA VAL A 491 6.09 -31.92 -21.45
C VAL A 491 5.20 -31.03 -22.31
N ALA A 492 4.96 -29.79 -21.87
CA ALA A 492 4.19 -28.81 -22.64
C ALA A 492 4.95 -28.22 -23.84
N HIS A 493 6.20 -28.62 -24.07
CA HIS A 493 7.06 -28.13 -25.16
C HIS A 493 7.17 -26.60 -25.22
N ARG A 494 7.17 -25.95 -24.05
CA ARG A 494 7.42 -24.52 -23.92
C ARG A 494 8.91 -24.22 -24.00
N GLU A 495 9.24 -22.94 -24.17
CA GLU A 495 10.56 -22.44 -24.48
C GLU A 495 11.60 -22.81 -23.42
N ASP A 496 12.80 -23.18 -23.89
CA ASP A 496 14.01 -23.29 -23.07
C ASP A 496 14.67 -21.92 -22.91
N ASN A 497 15.39 -21.70 -21.81
CA ASN A 497 16.22 -20.51 -21.58
C ASN A 497 15.48 -19.15 -21.64
N VAL A 498 14.17 -19.13 -21.36
CA VAL A 498 13.36 -17.90 -21.25
C VAL A 498 13.24 -17.45 -19.80
N CYS A 499 12.87 -18.36 -18.88
CA CYS A 499 12.84 -18.02 -17.46
C CYS A 499 14.27 -17.72 -16.97
N TYR A 500 14.38 -16.75 -16.08
CA TYR A 500 15.66 -16.17 -15.68
C TYR A 500 15.60 -15.65 -14.24
N MET A 501 16.69 -15.81 -13.51
CA MET A 501 16.85 -15.17 -12.21
C MET A 501 18.26 -14.65 -12.00
N LYS A 502 18.38 -13.65 -11.14
CA LYS A 502 19.68 -13.13 -10.68
C LYS A 502 19.65 -12.63 -9.24
N LEU A 503 20.81 -12.73 -8.60
CA LEU A 503 21.14 -12.14 -7.31
C LEU A 503 22.23 -11.09 -7.51
N VAL A 504 21.94 -9.85 -7.13
CA VAL A 504 22.88 -8.72 -7.14
C VAL A 504 23.49 -8.61 -5.75
N CYS A 505 24.78 -8.87 -5.63
CA CYS A 505 25.48 -9.02 -4.36
C CYS A 505 26.62 -8.00 -4.20
N ARG A 506 26.90 -7.60 -2.96
CA ARG A 506 28.00 -6.68 -2.63
C ARG A 506 29.23 -7.41 -2.10
N LYS A 507 30.36 -7.28 -2.77
CA LYS A 507 31.62 -7.96 -2.43
C LYS A 507 32.15 -7.56 -1.07
N SER A 508 32.27 -6.26 -0.79
CA SER A 508 32.87 -5.76 0.45
C SER A 508 32.06 -6.07 1.71
N ASP A 509 30.76 -6.34 1.58
CA ASP A 509 29.85 -6.68 2.69
C ASP A 509 29.49 -8.17 2.63
N HIS A 510 30.51 -9.03 2.58
CA HIS A 510 30.35 -10.48 2.67
C HIS A 510 29.35 -11.08 1.67
N MET A 511 29.31 -10.57 0.44
CA MET A 511 28.34 -10.97 -0.58
C MET A 511 26.89 -10.75 -0.14
N ARG A 512 26.61 -9.65 0.58
CA ARG A 512 25.24 -9.24 0.94
C ARG A 512 24.37 -9.19 -0.31
N VAL A 513 23.21 -9.84 -0.26
CA VAL A 513 22.23 -9.77 -1.35
C VAL A 513 21.55 -8.40 -1.28
N LEU A 514 21.83 -7.55 -2.26
CA LEU A 514 21.24 -6.22 -2.41
C LEU A 514 19.98 -6.25 -3.26
N GLY A 515 19.90 -7.19 -4.20
CA GLY A 515 18.79 -7.34 -5.15
C GLY A 515 18.56 -8.81 -5.50
N LEU A 516 17.30 -9.21 -5.59
CA LEU A 516 16.85 -10.50 -6.11
C LEU A 516 15.82 -10.23 -7.22
N HIS A 517 15.99 -10.90 -8.36
CA HIS A 517 15.11 -10.76 -9.51
C HIS A 517 14.79 -12.14 -10.10
N VAL A 518 13.52 -12.39 -10.39
CA VAL A 518 13.05 -13.64 -11.01
C VAL A 518 11.97 -13.37 -12.05
N LEU A 519 12.20 -13.84 -13.27
CA LEU A 519 11.24 -13.89 -14.37
C LEU A 519 10.84 -15.35 -14.59
N GLY A 520 9.57 -15.68 -14.33
CA GLY A 520 9.07 -17.05 -14.38
C GLY A 520 7.62 -17.17 -13.90
N PRO A 521 7.02 -18.37 -13.99
CA PRO A 521 5.70 -18.59 -13.40
C PRO A 521 5.74 -18.46 -11.87
N ASN A 522 4.66 -17.96 -11.28
CA ASN A 522 4.49 -17.81 -9.82
C ASN A 522 5.60 -16.96 -9.17
N ALA A 523 6.11 -15.94 -9.87
CA ALA A 523 7.24 -15.14 -9.42
C ALA A 523 6.96 -14.41 -8.09
N GLY A 524 5.69 -14.08 -7.81
CA GLY A 524 5.29 -13.50 -6.53
C GLY A 524 5.45 -14.47 -5.36
N GLU A 525 5.09 -15.73 -5.56
CA GLU A 525 5.21 -16.77 -4.52
C GLU A 525 6.68 -17.09 -4.24
N ILE A 526 7.51 -17.14 -5.29
CA ILE A 526 8.96 -17.33 -5.17
C ILE A 526 9.60 -16.17 -4.38
N THR A 527 9.30 -14.93 -4.76
CA THR A 527 9.99 -13.75 -4.21
C THR A 527 9.66 -13.49 -2.73
N GLN A 528 8.42 -13.81 -2.30
CA GLN A 528 7.90 -13.43 -1.00
C GLN A 528 8.72 -13.98 0.18
N GLY A 529 9.19 -15.23 0.11
CA GLY A 529 10.01 -15.84 1.16
C GLY A 529 11.38 -15.18 1.29
N TYR A 530 12.05 -14.91 0.16
CA TYR A 530 13.37 -14.29 0.15
C TYR A 530 13.38 -12.85 0.64
N ALA A 531 12.26 -12.11 0.54
CA ALA A 531 12.15 -10.77 1.09
C ALA A 531 12.41 -10.74 2.61
N VAL A 532 12.01 -11.78 3.33
CA VAL A 532 12.30 -11.93 4.77
C VAL A 532 13.80 -12.16 5.00
N ALA A 533 14.42 -13.04 4.22
CA ALA A 533 15.85 -13.31 4.31
C ALA A 533 16.68 -12.05 3.99
N ILE A 534 16.32 -11.31 2.93
CA ILE A 534 16.96 -10.04 2.57
C ILE A 534 16.78 -8.99 3.67
N LYS A 535 15.61 -8.94 4.31
CA LYS A 535 15.37 -8.06 5.48
C LYS A 535 16.30 -8.39 6.66
N MET A 536 16.58 -9.67 6.88
CA MET A 536 17.52 -10.14 7.89
C MET A 536 19.00 -9.94 7.50
N GLY A 537 19.26 -9.44 6.28
CA GLY A 537 20.60 -9.26 5.74
C GLY A 537 21.18 -10.56 5.16
N ALA A 538 20.42 -11.34 4.40
CA ALA A 538 20.99 -12.53 3.76
C ALA A 538 22.20 -12.22 2.87
N THR A 539 23.16 -13.12 2.89
CA THR A 539 24.36 -13.15 2.03
C THR A 539 24.22 -14.27 1.01
N LYS A 540 25.03 -14.27 -0.06
CA LYS A 540 25.09 -15.38 -1.00
C LYS A 540 25.38 -16.72 -0.30
N ALA A 541 26.21 -16.73 0.73
CA ALA A 541 26.50 -17.92 1.53
C ALA A 541 25.26 -18.48 2.25
N ASP A 542 24.29 -17.62 2.61
CA ASP A 542 23.03 -18.05 3.22
C ASP A 542 22.13 -18.78 2.22
N PHE A 543 22.16 -18.38 0.95
CA PHE A 543 21.46 -19.08 -0.13
C PHE A 543 22.14 -20.43 -0.40
N ASP A 544 23.47 -20.46 -0.51
CA ASP A 544 24.23 -21.68 -0.85
C ASP A 544 24.14 -22.79 0.20
N ARG A 545 24.00 -22.42 1.48
CA ARG A 545 23.82 -23.39 2.57
C ARG A 545 22.39 -23.93 2.68
N THR A 546 21.42 -23.25 2.04
CA THR A 546 20.01 -23.63 2.09
C THR A 546 19.76 -24.72 1.06
N ILE A 547 19.18 -25.85 1.47
CA ILE A 547 18.90 -26.97 0.57
C ILE A 547 17.59 -26.70 -0.18
N GLY A 548 17.63 -26.78 -1.50
CA GLY A 548 16.46 -26.57 -2.36
C GLY A 548 15.36 -27.64 -2.20
N ILE A 549 14.12 -27.24 -2.50
CA ILE A 549 12.98 -28.15 -2.60
C ILE A 549 12.83 -28.56 -4.07
N HIS A 550 12.86 -29.86 -4.35
CA HIS A 550 12.86 -30.39 -5.70
C HIS A 550 11.60 -31.21 -6.04
N PRO A 551 10.97 -31.04 -7.21
CA PRO A 551 11.27 -30.07 -8.27
C PRO A 551 10.52 -28.74 -8.09
N THR A 552 11.22 -27.61 -8.07
CA THR A 552 10.59 -26.27 -8.02
C THR A 552 11.33 -25.23 -8.87
N CYS A 553 10.65 -24.16 -9.28
CA CYS A 553 11.34 -23.02 -9.92
C CYS A 553 12.22 -22.24 -8.94
N SER A 554 11.84 -22.22 -7.66
CA SER A 554 12.52 -21.43 -6.62
C SER A 554 13.90 -21.98 -6.28
N GLU A 555 14.10 -23.30 -6.36
CA GLU A 555 15.34 -23.96 -5.93
C GLU A 555 16.60 -23.51 -6.70
N VAL A 556 16.42 -22.85 -7.84
CA VAL A 556 17.53 -22.34 -8.67
C VAL A 556 18.28 -21.22 -7.94
N CYS A 557 17.63 -20.51 -7.00
CA CYS A 557 18.25 -19.47 -6.18
C CYS A 557 19.41 -20.03 -5.34
N GLU A 558 19.26 -21.25 -4.81
CA GLU A 558 20.23 -21.94 -3.95
C GLU A 558 21.43 -22.49 -4.74
N TYR A 559 21.29 -22.63 -6.07
CA TYR A 559 22.30 -23.19 -6.97
C TYR A 559 22.79 -22.18 -8.03
N CYS A 560 22.59 -20.88 -7.84
CA CYS A 560 23.13 -19.87 -8.77
C CYS A 560 24.66 -19.81 -8.66
N PHE A 561 25.35 -20.51 -9.55
CA PHE A 561 26.82 -20.63 -9.58
C PHE A 561 27.53 -19.78 -10.64
N PHE A 562 26.80 -19.31 -11.68
CA PHE A 562 27.42 -18.55 -12.77
C PHE A 562 27.57 -17.08 -12.40
N ILE A 563 28.80 -16.59 -12.54
CA ILE A 563 29.18 -15.19 -12.36
C ILE A 563 29.14 -14.48 -13.71
N CYS A 564 28.58 -13.27 -13.77
CA CYS A 564 28.68 -12.41 -14.94
C CYS A 564 30.14 -11.88 -15.07
N ILE A 565 30.95 -12.48 -15.94
CA ILE A 565 32.38 -12.12 -16.10
C ILE A 565 32.58 -10.94 -17.09
N GLU A 566 31.56 -10.57 -17.87
CA GLU A 566 31.64 -9.43 -18.80
C GLU A 566 30.45 -8.48 -18.63
N PRO A 567 30.68 -7.15 -18.45
CA PRO A 567 29.61 -6.18 -18.54
C PRO A 567 29.05 -6.21 -19.96
N PHE A 568 27.71 -6.33 -20.08
CA PHE A 568 27.01 -6.16 -21.35
C PHE A 568 27.54 -4.88 -22.03
N SER A 569 28.15 -5.04 -23.21
CA SER A 569 28.72 -3.93 -23.98
C SER A 569 27.67 -2.82 -24.15
N ARG A 570 28.04 -1.60 -23.74
CA ARG A 570 27.25 -0.37 -23.92
C ARG A 570 26.85 -0.12 -25.36
#